data_AF-A0A934CJN9-F1
#
_entry.id   AF-A0A934CJN9-F1
#
_cell.length_a   1.000
_cell.length_b   1.000
_cell.length_c   1.000
_cell.angle_alpha   90.00
_cell.angle_beta   90.00
_cell.angle_gamma   90.00
#
_symmetry.space_group_name_H-M   'P 1'
#
loop_
_entity.id
_entity.type
_entity.pdbx_description
1 polymer ?
#
loop_
_entity_poly.entity_id
_entity_poly.type
_entity_poly.pdbx_seq_one_letter_code
_entity_poly.pdbx_strand_id
1 'polypeptide(L)'
;RWQNWAAYRQGEFSVVVAEAQFAAARQDLIVRVSQAYFDVLLAQETVTTAAAQKTAIAQQLESAKRNFEVGTATITDTHEAQARFDLAVATEIAAQSDLTVKRQALLTLIGKDPEFLKALRTGAQIGRPQPDDMMKWAETAETGNLSVAQAQAALEIADQEVAKQRAGHLPTLDLVATHGKSGAGYGSTGTGFDSKASTIGVQLTVPIFAGGAVMSRDREAVALREKAIADLDNARRQATLGARQAYLGVSSGLSQVKAFEAAVASSQSALDSNKVGYEVGVRINIDVLNAQSQLFDTRQKLSKARFDTLIAQLRLKQAAGNLIEEDLVAINALLE
;
A
#
# COMPACT_ATOMS: atom_id res chain seq x y z
N ARG A 1 3.73 -6.81 -44.14
CA ARG A 1 2.39 -7.38 -43.80
C ARG A 1 1.69 -6.45 -42.79
N TRP A 2 0.39 -6.17 -42.93
CA TRP A 2 -0.34 -5.29 -41.99
C TRP A 2 -0.41 -5.85 -40.57
N GLN A 3 -0.56 -7.16 -40.43
CA GLN A 3 -0.51 -7.86 -39.14
C GLN A 3 0.77 -7.56 -38.35
N ASN A 4 1.91 -7.39 -39.02
CA ASN A 4 3.18 -7.08 -38.36
C ASN A 4 3.19 -5.64 -37.82
N TRP A 5 2.58 -4.70 -38.53
CA TRP A 5 2.43 -3.31 -38.06
C TRP A 5 1.49 -3.22 -36.87
N ALA A 6 0.37 -3.95 -36.89
CA ALA A 6 -0.53 -4.04 -35.74
C ALA A 6 0.18 -4.68 -34.53
N ALA A 7 0.92 -5.78 -34.75
CA ALA A 7 1.70 -6.42 -33.69
C ALA A 7 2.80 -5.50 -33.12
N TYR A 8 3.45 -4.70 -33.96
CA TYR A 8 4.41 -3.69 -33.53
C TYR A 8 3.74 -2.65 -32.61
N ARG A 9 2.58 -2.10 -33.00
CA ARG A 9 1.80 -1.17 -32.17
C ARG A 9 1.29 -1.79 -30.87
N GLN A 10 0.89 -3.06 -30.89
CA GLN A 10 0.58 -3.81 -29.67
C GLN A 10 1.79 -3.87 -28.72
N GLY A 11 2.99 -4.05 -29.28
CA GLY A 11 4.24 -3.98 -28.53
C GLY A 11 4.43 -2.62 -27.87
N GLU A 12 4.21 -1.52 -28.59
CA GLU A 12 4.32 -0.15 -28.03
C GLU A 12 3.36 0.05 -26.84
N PHE A 13 2.08 -0.33 -26.97
CA PHE A 13 1.14 -0.21 -25.85
C PHE A 13 1.43 -1.20 -24.71
N SER A 14 2.02 -2.36 -25.00
CA SER A 14 2.47 -3.30 -23.95
C SER A 14 3.59 -2.71 -23.11
N VAL A 15 4.47 -1.88 -23.70
CA VAL A 15 5.46 -1.09 -22.95
C VAL A 15 4.78 -0.10 -22.02
N VAL A 16 3.75 0.63 -22.49
CA VAL A 16 2.98 1.56 -21.64
C VAL A 16 2.34 0.85 -20.45
N VAL A 17 1.78 -0.35 -20.66
CA VAL A 17 1.25 -1.17 -19.55
C VAL A 17 2.35 -1.53 -18.55
N ALA A 18 3.51 -1.98 -19.03
CA ALA A 18 4.64 -2.34 -18.16
C ALA A 18 5.18 -1.13 -17.38
N GLU A 19 5.28 0.04 -18.01
CA GLU A 19 5.72 1.29 -17.36
C GLU A 19 4.72 1.72 -16.27
N ALA A 20 3.42 1.68 -16.56
CA ALA A 20 2.39 2.00 -15.58
C ALA A 20 2.34 0.99 -14.42
N GLN A 21 2.62 -0.29 -14.67
CA GLN A 21 2.76 -1.31 -13.63
C GLN A 21 3.99 -1.05 -12.75
N PHE A 22 5.12 -0.69 -13.36
CA PHE A 22 6.33 -0.33 -12.63
C PHE A 22 6.11 0.91 -11.75
N ALA A 23 5.49 1.95 -12.29
CA ALA A 23 5.12 3.15 -11.54
C ALA A 23 4.17 2.83 -10.37
N ALA A 24 3.20 1.94 -10.58
CA ALA A 24 2.26 1.53 -9.53
C ALA A 24 2.97 0.75 -8.42
N ALA A 25 3.89 -0.15 -8.79
CA ALA A 25 4.72 -0.89 -7.84
C ALA A 25 5.65 0.05 -7.04
N ARG A 26 6.18 1.11 -7.67
CA ARG A 26 6.96 2.14 -6.97
C ARG A 26 6.11 2.90 -5.94
N GLN A 27 4.91 3.34 -6.31
CA GLN A 27 4.00 4.02 -5.38
C GLN A 27 3.54 3.09 -4.25
N ASP A 28 3.26 1.82 -4.54
CA ASP A 28 2.95 0.82 -3.51
C ASP A 28 4.11 0.64 -2.53
N LEU A 29 5.35 0.54 -3.03
CA LEU A 29 6.52 0.45 -2.17
C LEU A 29 6.66 1.66 -1.24
N ILE A 30 6.43 2.87 -1.75
CA ILE A 30 6.44 4.12 -0.95
C ILE A 30 5.45 4.02 0.22
N VAL A 31 4.21 3.61 -0.04
CA VAL A 31 3.17 3.49 0.99
C VAL A 31 3.49 2.37 1.98
N ARG A 32 3.93 1.19 1.50
CA ARG A 32 4.28 0.05 2.38
C ARG A 32 5.45 0.36 3.30
N VAL A 33 6.51 0.99 2.79
CA VAL A 33 7.67 1.38 3.61
C VAL A 33 7.27 2.43 4.64
N SER A 34 6.45 3.42 4.25
CA SER A 34 5.94 4.44 5.16
C SER A 34 5.07 3.81 6.27
N GLN A 35 4.20 2.87 5.92
CA GLN A 35 3.37 2.16 6.90
C GLN A 35 4.24 1.37 7.87
N ALA A 36 5.21 0.59 7.37
CA ALA A 36 6.10 -0.19 8.23
C ALA A 36 6.93 0.72 9.15
N TYR A 37 7.38 1.88 8.66
CA TYR A 37 8.09 2.87 9.45
C TYR A 37 7.24 3.39 10.62
N PHE A 38 6.00 3.83 10.35
CA PHE A 38 5.11 4.33 11.39
C PHE A 38 4.59 3.23 12.33
N ASP A 39 4.42 2.00 11.83
CA ASP A 39 4.07 0.84 12.66
C ASP A 39 5.16 0.58 13.71
N VAL A 40 6.45 0.67 13.35
CA VAL A 40 7.56 0.53 14.31
C VAL A 40 7.56 1.66 15.32
N LEU A 41 7.34 2.91 14.89
CA LEU A 41 7.24 4.05 15.81
C LEU A 41 6.09 3.88 16.81
N LEU A 42 4.91 3.47 16.33
CA LEU A 42 3.74 3.22 17.18
C LEU A 42 3.99 2.07 18.17
N ALA A 43 4.63 0.99 17.72
CA ALA A 43 4.98 -0.13 18.60
C ALA A 43 6.02 0.30 19.65
N GLN A 44 7.00 1.11 19.26
CA GLN A 44 8.01 1.66 20.18
C GLN A 44 7.37 2.54 21.26
N GLU A 45 6.45 3.43 20.86
CA GLU A 45 5.68 4.26 21.79
C GLU A 45 4.79 3.41 22.71
N THR A 46 4.17 2.36 22.17
CA THR A 46 3.35 1.41 22.93
C THR A 46 4.18 0.70 24.00
N VAL A 47 5.40 0.24 23.68
CA VAL A 47 6.33 -0.35 24.66
C VAL A 47 6.70 0.67 25.73
N THR A 48 7.06 1.90 25.36
CA THR A 48 7.41 2.94 26.35
C THR A 48 6.25 3.28 27.27
N THR A 49 5.02 3.30 26.73
CA THR A 49 3.81 3.58 27.49
C THR A 49 3.45 2.41 28.41
N ALA A 50 3.55 1.17 27.94
CA ALA A 50 3.31 -0.03 28.74
C ALA A 50 4.32 -0.14 29.91
N ALA A 51 5.59 0.17 29.66
CA ALA A 51 6.63 0.20 30.70
C ALA A 51 6.37 1.29 31.76
N ALA A 52 5.96 2.48 31.32
CA ALA A 52 5.56 3.57 32.22
C ALA A 52 4.33 3.20 33.05
N GLN A 53 3.33 2.56 32.44
CA GLN A 53 2.13 2.08 33.12
C GLN A 53 2.46 1.00 34.16
N LYS A 54 3.30 0.01 33.82
CA LYS A 54 3.77 -0.99 34.79
C LYS A 54 4.45 -0.33 35.98
N THR A 55 5.32 0.64 35.74
CA THR A 55 6.04 1.37 36.79
C THR A 55 5.09 2.14 37.70
N ALA A 56 4.08 2.82 37.14
CA ALA A 56 3.07 3.53 37.91
C ALA A 56 2.21 2.59 38.76
N ILE A 57 1.79 1.45 38.19
CA ILE A 57 1.02 0.43 38.92
C ILE A 57 1.86 -0.21 40.02
N ALA A 58 3.15 -0.45 39.79
CA ALA A 58 4.07 -0.96 40.80
C ALA A 58 4.18 -0.01 42.01
N GLN A 59 4.28 1.30 41.78
CA GLN A 59 4.30 2.30 42.84
C GLN A 59 3.00 2.29 43.66
N GLN A 60 1.85 2.13 43.00
CA GLN A 60 0.54 2.03 43.66
C GLN A 60 0.38 0.74 44.46
N LEU A 61 0.87 -0.39 43.95
CA LEU A 61 0.91 -1.66 44.67
C LEU A 61 1.74 -1.56 45.94
N GLU A 62 2.94 -0.99 45.86
CA GLU A 62 3.80 -0.78 47.04
C GLU A 62 3.18 0.19 48.04
N SER A 63 2.50 1.25 47.58
CA SER A 63 1.74 2.13 48.46
C SER A 63 0.57 1.41 49.14
N ALA A 64 -0.17 0.57 48.41
CA ALA A 64 -1.29 -0.19 48.95
C ALA A 64 -0.81 -1.21 50.01
N LYS A 65 0.31 -1.90 49.78
CA LYS A 65 0.91 -2.81 50.77
C LYS A 65 1.30 -2.08 52.06
N ARG A 66 2.00 -0.95 51.96
CA ARG A 66 2.37 -0.14 53.13
C ARG A 66 1.14 0.36 53.89
N ASN A 67 0.13 0.84 53.16
CA ASN A 67 -1.08 1.35 53.79
C ASN A 67 -1.87 0.23 54.48
N PHE A 68 -1.86 -0.99 53.94
CA PHE A 68 -2.44 -2.16 54.58
C PHE A 68 -1.68 -2.57 55.85
N GLU A 69 -0.34 -2.57 55.83
CA GLU A 69 0.50 -2.85 57.01
C GLU A 69 0.25 -1.86 58.16
N VAL A 70 -0.03 -0.60 57.84
CA VAL A 70 -0.34 0.47 58.81
C VAL A 70 -1.86 0.54 59.12
N GLY A 71 -2.69 -0.31 58.51
CA GLY A 71 -4.13 -0.43 58.78
C GLY A 71 -5.03 0.66 58.15
N THR A 72 -4.50 1.39 57.18
CA THR A 72 -5.19 2.51 56.48
C THR A 72 -5.77 2.12 55.11
N ALA A 73 -5.50 0.91 54.62
CA ALA A 73 -6.07 0.34 53.39
C ALA A 73 -6.53 -1.10 53.61
N THR A 74 -7.34 -1.62 52.70
CA THR A 74 -7.91 -2.98 52.80
C THR A 74 -7.05 -4.03 52.09
N ILE A 75 -7.16 -5.30 52.51
CA ILE A 75 -6.48 -6.41 51.80
C ILE A 75 -6.96 -6.51 50.33
N THR A 76 -8.21 -6.15 50.07
CA THR A 76 -8.79 -6.09 48.72
C THR A 76 -8.05 -5.12 47.82
N ASP A 77 -7.63 -3.95 48.33
CA ASP A 77 -6.85 -2.97 47.55
C ASP A 77 -5.50 -3.53 47.11
N THR A 78 -4.85 -4.34 47.96
CA THR A 78 -3.56 -4.97 47.63
C THR A 78 -3.72 -6.06 46.55
N HIS A 79 -4.76 -6.90 46.66
CA HIS A 79 -5.02 -7.94 45.66
C HIS A 79 -5.44 -7.35 44.32
N GLU A 80 -6.22 -6.27 44.32
CA GLU A 80 -6.61 -5.59 43.08
C GLU A 80 -5.40 -4.92 42.40
N ALA A 81 -4.55 -4.23 43.18
CA ALA A 81 -3.32 -3.65 42.65
C ALA A 81 -2.36 -4.73 42.10
N GLN A 82 -2.28 -5.89 42.76
CA GLN A 82 -1.48 -7.03 42.29
C GLN A 82 -2.00 -7.56 40.95
N ALA A 83 -3.31 -7.79 40.83
CA ALA A 83 -3.91 -8.26 39.58
C ALA A 83 -3.65 -7.30 38.40
N ARG A 84 -3.70 -5.99 38.64
CA ARG A 84 -3.37 -4.99 37.61
C ARG A 84 -1.89 -4.95 37.26
N PHE A 85 -1.01 -5.16 38.25
CA PHE A 85 0.42 -5.25 38.01
C PHE A 85 0.73 -6.46 37.11
N ASP A 86 0.16 -7.62 37.42
CA ASP A 86 0.35 -8.85 36.64
C ASP A 86 -0.16 -8.68 35.19
N LEU A 87 -1.31 -8.01 35.00
CA LEU A 87 -1.83 -7.67 33.66
C LEU A 87 -0.92 -6.67 32.92
N ALA A 88 -0.35 -5.69 33.62
CA ALA A 88 0.57 -4.72 33.02
C ALA A 88 1.88 -5.38 32.57
N VAL A 89 2.39 -6.34 33.34
CA VAL A 89 3.53 -7.18 32.95
C VAL A 89 3.23 -7.94 31.66
N ALA A 90 2.07 -8.61 31.60
CA ALA A 90 1.66 -9.33 30.39
C ALA A 90 1.54 -8.40 29.16
N THR A 91 1.01 -7.19 29.36
CA THR A 91 0.85 -6.17 28.31
C THR A 91 2.19 -5.67 27.78
N GLU A 92 3.17 -5.43 28.67
CA GLU A 92 4.52 -5.03 28.26
C GLU A 92 5.22 -6.12 27.43
N ILE A 93 5.12 -7.39 27.85
CA ILE A 93 5.71 -8.53 27.11
C ILE A 93 5.09 -8.64 25.72
N ALA A 94 3.76 -8.49 25.61
CA ALA A 94 3.07 -8.49 24.33
C ALA A 94 3.52 -7.32 23.43
N ALA A 95 3.64 -6.11 23.99
CA ALA A 95 4.11 -4.93 23.26
C ALA A 95 5.55 -5.07 22.76
N GLN A 96 6.46 -5.65 23.57
CA GLN A 96 7.84 -5.91 23.16
C GLN A 96 7.91 -6.94 22.02
N SER A 97 7.07 -7.97 22.09
CA SER A 97 6.94 -8.97 21.03
C SER A 97 6.44 -8.33 19.73
N ASP A 98 5.39 -7.49 19.80
CA ASP A 98 4.87 -6.77 18.64
C ASP A 98 5.91 -5.82 18.03
N LEU A 99 6.62 -5.04 18.85
CA LEU A 99 7.73 -4.19 18.38
C LEU A 99 8.78 -5.00 17.62
N THR A 100 9.14 -6.18 18.12
CA THR A 100 10.09 -7.06 17.45
C THR A 100 9.55 -7.51 16.08
N VAL A 101 8.29 -7.92 16.01
CA VAL A 101 7.62 -8.30 14.75
C VAL A 101 7.58 -7.12 13.76
N LYS A 102 7.23 -5.92 14.21
CA LYS A 102 7.19 -4.71 13.37
C LYS A 102 8.57 -4.33 12.86
N ARG A 103 9.62 -4.44 13.69
CA ARG A 103 11.02 -4.20 13.24
C ARG A 103 11.45 -5.22 12.20
N GLN A 104 11.10 -6.50 12.36
CA GLN A 104 11.38 -7.52 11.36
C GLN A 104 10.62 -7.27 10.06
N ALA A 105 9.36 -6.86 10.13
CA ALA A 105 8.58 -6.49 8.95
C ALA A 105 9.16 -5.27 8.20
N LEU A 106 9.73 -4.30 8.91
CA LEU A 106 10.46 -3.20 8.29
C LEU A 106 11.79 -3.69 7.69
N LEU A 107 12.54 -4.56 8.38
CA LEU A 107 13.79 -5.14 7.90
C LEU A 107 13.61 -5.88 6.57
N THR A 108 12.52 -6.65 6.39
CA THR A 108 12.25 -7.34 5.12
C THR A 108 12.02 -6.39 3.95
N LEU A 109 11.56 -5.16 4.21
CA LEU A 109 11.35 -4.12 3.19
C LEU A 109 12.63 -3.33 2.88
N ILE A 110 13.45 -2.99 3.89
CA ILE A 110 14.63 -2.14 3.72
C ILE A 110 15.94 -2.91 3.55
N GLY A 111 15.94 -4.23 3.82
CA GLY A 111 17.09 -5.12 3.65
C GLY A 111 18.22 -4.93 4.67
N LYS A 112 18.01 -4.13 5.72
CA LYS A 112 18.97 -3.86 6.79
C LYS A 112 18.25 -3.70 8.13
N ASP A 113 18.97 -3.86 9.24
CA ASP A 113 18.41 -3.63 10.57
C ASP A 113 18.05 -2.14 10.72
N PRO A 114 16.77 -1.79 10.99
CA PRO A 114 16.41 -0.42 11.28
C PRO A 114 17.09 0.02 12.58
N GLU A 115 17.94 1.04 12.52
CA GLU A 115 18.56 1.66 13.70
C GLU A 115 17.53 2.54 14.45
N PHE A 116 17.95 3.72 14.93
CA PHE A 116 17.06 4.70 15.54
C PHE A 116 16.19 5.37 14.47
N LEU A 117 14.87 5.24 14.62
CA LEU A 117 13.90 5.91 13.76
C LEU A 117 13.53 7.26 14.37
N LYS A 118 13.51 8.31 13.54
CA LYS A 118 13.08 9.65 13.94
C LYS A 118 11.59 9.66 14.26
N ALA A 119 11.24 10.16 15.44
CA ALA A 119 9.86 10.22 15.90
C ALA A 119 9.14 11.42 15.27
N LEU A 120 7.81 11.45 15.36
CA LEU A 120 7.06 12.63 14.93
C LEU A 120 7.32 13.78 15.90
N ARG A 121 7.65 14.96 15.36
CA ARG A 121 7.90 16.15 16.17
C ARG A 121 6.70 16.49 17.04
N THR A 122 6.97 16.80 18.30
CA THR A 122 5.92 17.24 19.22
C THR A 122 5.24 18.51 18.67
N GLY A 123 3.93 18.44 18.40
CA GLY A 123 3.16 19.56 17.85
C GLY A 123 3.21 19.70 16.31
N ALA A 124 3.73 18.70 15.60
CA ALA A 124 3.64 18.66 14.14
C ALA A 124 2.18 18.79 13.67
N GLN A 125 1.90 19.84 12.87
CA GLN A 125 0.58 20.06 12.31
C GLN A 125 0.44 19.30 10.99
N ILE A 126 -0.48 18.34 10.95
CA ILE A 126 -0.83 17.65 9.72
C ILE A 126 -1.74 18.56 8.90
N GLY A 127 -1.25 19.03 7.75
CA GLY A 127 -2.00 19.91 6.85
C GLY A 127 -3.21 19.22 6.21
N ARG A 128 -4.19 19.99 5.75
CA ARG A 128 -5.28 19.47 4.92
C ARG A 128 -4.77 19.10 3.52
N PRO A 129 -5.38 18.10 2.84
CA PRO A 129 -5.04 17.82 1.46
C PRO A 129 -5.37 19.04 0.60
N GLN A 130 -4.49 19.35 -0.35
CA GLN A 130 -4.68 20.43 -1.31
C GLN A 130 -4.82 19.81 -2.71
N PRO A 131 -5.93 20.04 -3.43
CA PRO A 131 -7.09 20.87 -3.05
C PRO A 131 -7.94 20.26 -1.90
N ASP A 132 -8.55 21.11 -1.06
CA ASP A 132 -9.53 20.69 -0.02
C ASP A 132 -10.92 20.45 -0.65
N ASP A 133 -10.95 19.61 -1.70
CA ASP A 133 -12.16 19.30 -2.47
C ASP A 133 -12.12 17.85 -2.96
N MET A 134 -13.04 17.03 -2.44
CA MET A 134 -13.15 15.62 -2.80
C MET A 134 -13.41 15.39 -4.29
N MET A 135 -14.20 16.27 -4.93
CA MET A 135 -14.56 16.09 -6.34
C MET A 135 -13.36 16.28 -7.26
N LYS A 136 -12.46 17.22 -6.93
CA LYS A 136 -11.21 17.42 -7.68
C LYS A 136 -10.28 16.20 -7.58
N TRP A 137 -10.20 15.57 -6.41
CA TRP A 137 -9.44 14.33 -6.25
C TRP A 137 -10.05 13.16 -7.04
N ALA A 138 -11.38 13.06 -7.07
CA ALA A 138 -12.08 12.07 -7.89
C ALA A 138 -11.80 12.26 -9.39
N GLU A 139 -11.90 13.48 -9.91
CA GLU A 139 -11.61 13.81 -11.32
C GLU A 139 -10.14 13.53 -11.68
N THR A 140 -9.22 13.90 -10.78
CA THR A 140 -7.79 13.62 -10.96
C THR A 140 -7.53 12.12 -10.98
N ALA A 141 -8.18 11.33 -10.12
CA ALA A 141 -8.03 9.89 -10.10
C ALA A 141 -8.65 9.20 -11.32
N GLU A 142 -9.77 9.71 -11.84
CA GLU A 142 -10.41 9.17 -13.04
C GLU A 142 -9.48 9.20 -14.27
N THR A 143 -8.57 10.17 -14.34
CA THR A 143 -7.68 10.38 -15.49
C THR A 143 -6.21 10.04 -15.21
N GLY A 144 -5.72 10.33 -14.00
CA GLY A 144 -4.31 10.19 -13.61
C GLY A 144 -3.96 8.89 -12.89
N ASN A 145 -4.94 8.10 -12.45
CA ASN A 145 -4.66 6.85 -11.76
C ASN A 145 -3.97 5.82 -12.67
N LEU A 146 -2.91 5.18 -12.15
CA LEU A 146 -2.09 4.25 -12.93
C LEU A 146 -2.84 2.99 -13.38
N SER A 147 -3.82 2.52 -12.62
CA SER A 147 -4.68 1.40 -13.03
C SER A 147 -5.60 1.78 -14.20
N VAL A 148 -6.05 3.03 -14.26
CA VAL A 148 -6.81 3.54 -15.41
C VAL A 148 -5.92 3.64 -16.64
N ALA A 149 -4.68 4.13 -16.48
CA ALA A 149 -3.70 4.18 -17.57
C ALA A 149 -3.40 2.79 -18.14
N GLN A 150 -3.26 1.77 -17.28
CA GLN A 150 -3.09 0.37 -17.70
C GLN A 150 -4.31 -0.14 -18.48
N ALA A 151 -5.53 0.11 -17.98
CA ALA A 151 -6.76 -0.32 -18.65
C ALA A 151 -6.96 0.39 -20.00
N GLN A 152 -6.58 1.67 -20.10
CA GLN A 152 -6.63 2.43 -21.34
C GLN A 152 -5.66 1.85 -22.38
N ALA A 153 -4.42 1.56 -21.98
CA ALA A 153 -3.45 0.92 -22.88
C ALA A 153 -3.88 -0.51 -23.27
N ALA A 154 -4.51 -1.25 -22.36
CA ALA A 154 -5.08 -2.57 -22.67
C ALA A 154 -6.22 -2.51 -23.71
N LEU A 155 -7.06 -1.47 -23.66
CA LEU A 155 -8.07 -1.20 -24.69
C LEU A 155 -7.40 -0.93 -26.05
N GLU A 156 -6.34 -0.12 -26.10
CA GLU A 156 -5.62 0.14 -27.35
C GLU A 156 -4.99 -1.14 -27.94
N ILE A 157 -4.46 -2.04 -27.09
CA ILE A 157 -3.97 -3.36 -27.51
C ILE A 157 -5.09 -4.20 -28.12
N ALA A 158 -6.28 -4.18 -27.51
CA ALA A 158 -7.46 -4.89 -28.03
C ALA A 158 -7.93 -4.30 -29.38
N ASP A 159 -7.88 -2.97 -29.55
CA ASP A 159 -8.20 -2.29 -30.81
C ASP A 159 -7.21 -2.72 -31.92
N GLN A 160 -5.91 -2.81 -31.61
CA GLN A 160 -4.93 -3.33 -32.55
C GLN A 160 -5.13 -4.83 -32.84
N GLU A 161 -5.60 -5.63 -31.87
CA GLU A 161 -5.88 -7.06 -32.08
C GLU A 161 -7.05 -7.25 -33.05
N VAL A 162 -8.12 -6.45 -32.94
CA VAL A 162 -9.21 -6.43 -33.93
C VAL A 162 -8.67 -6.09 -35.32
N ALA A 163 -7.85 -5.04 -35.44
CA ALA A 163 -7.27 -4.65 -36.73
C ALA A 163 -6.38 -5.75 -37.33
N LYS A 164 -5.64 -6.47 -36.50
CA LYS A 164 -4.78 -7.60 -36.89
C LYS A 164 -5.60 -8.81 -37.36
N GLN A 165 -6.68 -9.16 -36.65
CA GLN A 165 -7.57 -10.26 -37.07
C GLN A 165 -8.29 -9.93 -38.39
N ARG A 166 -8.77 -8.70 -38.57
CA ARG A 166 -9.34 -8.24 -39.85
C ARG A 166 -8.35 -8.33 -41.00
N ALA A 167 -7.08 -8.03 -40.75
CA ALA A 167 -6.03 -8.14 -41.75
C ALA A 167 -5.69 -9.59 -42.13
N GLY A 168 -6.23 -10.60 -41.44
CA GLY A 168 -6.21 -11.99 -41.90
C GLY A 168 -6.93 -12.23 -43.22
N HIS A 169 -7.75 -11.29 -43.69
CA HIS A 169 -8.38 -11.33 -45.02
C HIS A 169 -7.55 -10.64 -46.11
N LEU A 170 -6.49 -9.92 -45.75
CA LEU A 170 -5.70 -9.15 -46.69
C LEU A 170 -4.59 -10.01 -47.33
N PRO A 171 -4.22 -9.73 -48.59
CA PRO A 171 -3.08 -10.39 -49.21
C PRO A 171 -1.78 -10.03 -48.48
N THR A 172 -0.86 -10.99 -48.34
CA THR A 172 0.48 -10.77 -47.81
C THR A 172 1.52 -10.93 -48.90
N LEU A 173 2.44 -9.97 -48.98
CA LEU A 173 3.57 -9.98 -49.91
C LEU A 173 4.87 -10.09 -49.12
N ASP A 174 5.70 -11.07 -49.48
CA ASP A 174 6.99 -11.32 -48.84
C ASP A 174 8.10 -11.47 -49.89
N LEU A 175 9.29 -10.98 -49.55
CA LEU A 175 10.51 -11.25 -50.30
C LEU A 175 11.24 -12.39 -49.60
N VAL A 176 11.47 -13.50 -50.32
CA VAL A 176 12.15 -14.67 -49.79
C VAL A 176 13.45 -14.85 -50.55
N ALA A 177 14.57 -14.84 -49.81
CA ALA A 177 15.89 -15.12 -50.34
C ALA A 177 16.51 -16.28 -49.55
N THR A 178 16.98 -17.30 -50.25
CA THR A 178 17.67 -18.45 -49.67
C THR A 178 19.02 -18.63 -50.33
N HIS A 179 20.04 -18.94 -49.53
CA HIS A 179 21.36 -19.34 -49.99
C HIS A 179 21.75 -20.58 -49.22
N GLY A 180 22.00 -21.68 -49.93
CA GLY A 180 22.23 -22.98 -49.33
C GLY A 180 23.33 -23.74 -50.05
N LYS A 181 24.12 -24.48 -49.26
CA LYS A 181 25.06 -25.47 -49.75
C LYS A 181 24.58 -26.83 -49.27
N SER A 182 24.41 -27.78 -50.18
CA SER A 182 24.08 -29.16 -49.86
C SER A 182 25.10 -30.09 -50.50
N GLY A 183 25.56 -31.08 -49.76
CA GLY A 183 26.44 -32.11 -50.28
C GLY A 183 26.18 -33.43 -49.60
N ALA A 184 26.44 -34.51 -50.32
CA ALA A 184 26.34 -35.87 -49.80
C ALA A 184 27.68 -36.58 -49.95
N GLY A 185 28.13 -37.22 -48.87
CA GLY A 185 29.32 -38.06 -48.87
C GLY A 185 29.10 -39.39 -49.59
N TYR A 186 30.20 -40.06 -49.93
CA TYR A 186 30.24 -41.30 -50.72
C TYR A 186 29.50 -42.48 -50.04
N GLY A 187 28.75 -43.25 -50.83
CA GLY A 187 28.42 -44.66 -50.57
C GLY A 187 29.23 -45.58 -51.49
N SER A 188 29.27 -46.91 -51.26
CA SER A 188 30.25 -47.82 -51.88
C SER A 188 30.26 -47.92 -53.41
N THR A 189 29.29 -47.30 -54.10
CA THR A 189 29.17 -47.28 -55.57
C THR A 189 28.76 -45.92 -56.16
N GLY A 190 28.73 -44.82 -55.40
CA GLY A 190 28.23 -43.52 -55.87
C GLY A 190 29.25 -42.37 -55.79
N THR A 191 29.22 -41.45 -56.76
CA THR A 191 29.95 -40.17 -56.70
C THR A 191 29.22 -39.18 -55.80
N GLY A 192 29.94 -38.66 -54.79
CA GLY A 192 29.43 -37.57 -53.96
C GLY A 192 29.19 -36.30 -54.79
N PHE A 193 28.28 -35.45 -54.34
CA PHE A 193 28.01 -34.16 -54.98
C PHE A 193 28.11 -33.02 -53.97
N ASP A 194 28.49 -31.85 -54.49
CA ASP A 194 28.46 -30.58 -53.78
C ASP A 194 27.64 -29.60 -54.64
N SER A 195 26.56 -29.08 -54.07
CA SER A 195 25.62 -28.18 -54.74
C SER A 195 25.49 -26.89 -53.93
N LYS A 196 25.56 -25.76 -54.63
CA LYS A 196 25.29 -24.43 -54.09
C LYS A 196 24.13 -23.85 -54.86
N ALA A 197 23.10 -23.40 -54.15
CA ALA A 197 21.93 -22.77 -54.75
C ALA A 197 21.63 -21.46 -54.02
N SER A 198 21.34 -20.42 -54.80
CA SER A 198 20.80 -19.16 -54.30
C SER A 198 19.50 -18.89 -55.04
N THR A 199 18.43 -18.62 -54.30
CA THR A 199 17.11 -18.34 -54.87
C THR A 199 16.59 -17.04 -54.25
N ILE A 200 16.12 -16.13 -55.09
CA ILE A 200 15.41 -14.91 -54.66
C ILE A 200 14.04 -14.94 -55.35
N GLY A 201 12.98 -14.78 -54.57
CA GLY A 201 11.61 -14.80 -55.07
C GLY A 201 10.70 -13.91 -54.26
N VAL A 202 9.60 -13.49 -54.88
CA VAL A 202 8.52 -12.76 -54.22
C VAL A 202 7.34 -13.71 -54.05
N GLN A 203 6.82 -13.82 -52.84
CA GLN A 203 5.70 -14.68 -52.49
C GLN A 203 4.48 -13.81 -52.15
N LEU A 204 3.44 -13.90 -52.97
CA LEU A 204 2.13 -13.31 -52.70
C LEU A 204 1.18 -14.40 -52.20
N THR A 205 0.62 -14.22 -51.01
CA THR A 205 -0.37 -15.13 -50.43
C THR A 205 -1.69 -14.39 -50.28
N VAL A 206 -2.75 -14.88 -50.94
CA VAL A 206 -4.09 -14.29 -50.88
C VAL A 206 -5.06 -15.32 -50.29
N PRO A 207 -5.50 -15.17 -49.03
CA PRO A 207 -6.46 -16.10 -48.43
C PRO A 207 -7.84 -15.87 -49.03
N ILE A 208 -8.33 -16.81 -49.84
CA ILE A 208 -9.65 -16.72 -50.49
C ILE A 208 -10.76 -17.20 -49.55
N PHE A 209 -10.57 -18.38 -48.94
CA PHE A 209 -11.52 -18.95 -47.99
C PHE A 209 -10.79 -19.80 -46.95
N ALA A 210 -11.03 -19.51 -45.68
CA ALA A 210 -10.40 -20.20 -44.54
C ALA A 210 -11.44 -20.89 -43.62
N GLY A 211 -12.55 -21.38 -44.19
CA GLY A 211 -13.57 -22.10 -43.42
C GLY A 211 -14.24 -21.27 -42.32
N GLY A 212 -14.29 -19.95 -42.46
CA GLY A 212 -14.84 -19.04 -41.46
C GLY A 212 -13.93 -18.74 -40.25
N ALA A 213 -12.74 -19.32 -40.18
CA ALA A 213 -11.84 -19.15 -39.04
C ALA A 213 -11.48 -17.68 -38.76
N VAL A 214 -11.19 -16.91 -39.81
CA VAL A 214 -10.85 -15.47 -39.69
C VAL A 214 -12.06 -14.65 -39.21
N MET A 215 -13.27 -14.96 -39.70
CA MET A 215 -14.50 -14.29 -39.26
C MET A 215 -14.85 -14.59 -37.81
N SER A 216 -14.58 -15.81 -37.34
CA SER A 216 -14.79 -16.16 -35.93
C SER A 216 -13.77 -15.48 -35.02
N ARG A 217 -12.50 -15.40 -35.42
CA ARG A 217 -11.46 -14.68 -34.66
C ARG A 217 -11.69 -13.17 -34.61
N ASP A 218 -12.18 -12.56 -35.69
CA ASP A 218 -12.57 -11.14 -35.67
C ASP A 218 -13.73 -10.89 -34.70
N ARG A 219 -14.77 -11.74 -34.73
CA ARG A 219 -15.88 -11.66 -33.75
C ARG A 219 -15.41 -11.83 -32.31
N GLU A 220 -14.52 -12.77 -32.05
CA GLU A 220 -13.91 -12.97 -30.74
C GLU A 220 -13.11 -11.72 -30.31
N ALA A 221 -12.27 -11.17 -31.19
CA ALA A 221 -11.48 -9.98 -30.90
C ALA A 221 -12.37 -8.75 -30.61
N VAL A 222 -13.48 -8.59 -31.34
CA VAL A 222 -14.47 -7.53 -31.08
C VAL A 222 -15.10 -7.70 -29.69
N ALA A 223 -15.48 -8.93 -29.31
CA ALA A 223 -16.02 -9.18 -27.96
C ALA A 223 -14.98 -8.92 -26.85
N LEU A 224 -13.70 -9.26 -27.09
CA LEU A 224 -12.61 -8.95 -26.16
C LEU A 224 -12.34 -7.44 -26.05
N ARG A 225 -12.50 -6.69 -27.14
CA ARG A 225 -12.46 -5.23 -27.12
C ARG A 225 -13.62 -4.64 -26.30
N GLU A 226 -14.84 -5.14 -26.48
CA GLU A 226 -15.99 -4.73 -25.66
C GLU A 226 -15.76 -4.99 -24.16
N LYS A 227 -15.17 -6.15 -23.83
CA LYS A 227 -14.70 -6.42 -22.47
C LYS A 227 -13.69 -5.37 -22.00
N ALA A 228 -12.68 -5.03 -22.80
CA ALA A 228 -11.67 -4.04 -22.44
C ALA A 228 -12.27 -2.64 -22.20
N ILE A 229 -13.32 -2.26 -22.94
CA ILE A 229 -14.08 -1.02 -22.69
C ILE A 229 -14.75 -1.06 -21.31
N ALA A 230 -15.40 -2.18 -20.97
CA ALA A 230 -16.04 -2.35 -19.66
C ALA A 230 -15.01 -2.39 -18.51
N ASP A 231 -13.86 -3.03 -18.73
CA ASP A 231 -12.76 -3.07 -17.76
C ASP A 231 -12.20 -1.66 -17.49
N LEU A 232 -12.08 -0.82 -18.53
CA LEU A 232 -11.68 0.59 -18.40
C LEU A 232 -12.69 1.42 -17.60
N ASP A 233 -13.99 1.29 -17.90
CA ASP A 233 -15.04 1.99 -17.13
C ASP A 233 -15.03 1.55 -15.66
N ASN A 234 -14.88 0.25 -15.41
CA ASN A 234 -14.72 -0.25 -14.04
C ASN A 234 -13.46 0.30 -13.36
N ALA A 235 -12.31 0.35 -14.05
CA ALA A 235 -11.08 0.92 -13.52
C ALA A 235 -11.25 2.40 -13.14
N ARG A 236 -11.92 3.20 -13.98
CA ARG A 236 -12.26 4.61 -13.69
C ARG A 236 -13.13 4.74 -12.44
N ARG A 237 -14.20 3.95 -12.36
CA ARG A 237 -15.10 3.94 -11.19
C ARG A 237 -14.37 3.54 -9.91
N GLN A 238 -13.51 2.53 -9.97
CA GLN A 238 -12.70 2.08 -8.84
C GLN A 238 -11.69 3.16 -8.41
N ALA A 239 -11.02 3.82 -9.35
CA ALA A 239 -10.11 4.93 -9.06
C ALA A 239 -10.83 6.09 -8.38
N THR A 240 -11.99 6.50 -8.91
CA THR A 240 -12.84 7.55 -8.32
C THR A 240 -13.32 7.17 -6.91
N LEU A 241 -13.75 5.93 -6.70
CA LEU A 241 -14.14 5.45 -5.38
C LEU A 241 -12.95 5.46 -4.39
N GLY A 242 -11.79 4.96 -4.82
CA GLY A 242 -10.57 4.94 -4.02
C GLY A 242 -10.13 6.34 -3.60
N ALA A 243 -10.18 7.32 -4.50
CA ALA A 243 -9.86 8.71 -4.21
C ALA A 243 -10.84 9.33 -3.19
N ARG A 244 -12.14 9.09 -3.32
CA ARG A 244 -13.14 9.54 -2.35
C ARG A 244 -12.93 8.93 -0.97
N GLN A 245 -12.66 7.62 -0.90
CA GLN A 245 -12.37 6.92 0.35
C GLN A 245 -11.10 7.46 1.01
N ALA A 246 -10.03 7.65 0.25
CA ALA A 246 -8.78 8.20 0.77
C ALA A 246 -8.95 9.64 1.27
N TYR A 247 -9.70 10.48 0.53
CA TYR A 247 -9.99 11.85 0.95
C TYR A 247 -10.76 11.89 2.28
N LEU A 248 -11.82 11.07 2.39
CA LEU A 248 -12.59 10.94 3.63
C LEU A 248 -11.72 10.38 4.77
N GLY A 249 -10.80 9.45 4.47
CA GLY A 249 -9.80 8.96 5.42
C GLY A 249 -8.94 10.09 5.98
N VAL A 250 -8.44 11.00 5.13
CA VAL A 250 -7.65 12.15 5.58
C VAL A 250 -8.50 13.14 6.38
N SER A 251 -9.67 13.52 5.86
CA SER A 251 -10.54 14.52 6.52
C SER A 251 -11.07 14.05 7.87
N SER A 252 -11.50 12.78 7.96
CA SER A 252 -11.91 12.16 9.22
C SER A 252 -10.73 11.96 10.16
N GLY A 253 -9.56 11.53 9.66
CA GLY A 253 -8.33 11.38 10.44
C GLY A 253 -7.89 12.69 11.10
N LEU A 254 -7.88 13.79 10.35
CA LEU A 254 -7.58 15.13 10.89
C LEU A 254 -8.57 15.56 12.00
N SER A 255 -9.84 15.21 11.84
CA SER A 255 -10.87 15.49 12.85
C SER A 255 -10.69 14.62 14.09
N GLN A 256 -10.32 13.34 13.92
CA GLN A 256 -10.00 12.41 15.00
C GLN A 256 -8.76 12.85 15.77
N VAL A 257 -7.70 13.30 15.09
CA VAL A 257 -6.49 13.83 15.75
C VAL A 257 -6.86 14.98 16.67
N LYS A 258 -7.64 15.97 16.21
CA LYS A 258 -8.11 17.09 17.05
C LYS A 258 -8.95 16.61 18.24
N ALA A 259 -9.84 15.64 18.02
CA ALA A 259 -10.66 15.08 19.09
C ALA A 259 -9.82 14.34 20.15
N PHE A 260 -8.84 13.56 19.72
CA PHE A 260 -7.93 12.85 20.62
C PHE A 260 -6.96 13.80 21.34
N GLU A 261 -6.53 14.89 20.73
CA GLU A 261 -5.75 15.94 21.42
C GLU A 261 -6.55 16.55 22.60
N ALA A 262 -7.82 16.89 22.36
CA ALA A 262 -8.71 17.37 23.41
C ALA A 262 -9.01 16.28 24.46
N ALA A 263 -9.14 15.02 24.04
CA ALA A 263 -9.34 13.90 24.94
C ALA A 263 -8.11 13.66 25.83
N VAL A 264 -6.88 13.74 25.30
CA VAL A 264 -5.64 13.63 26.10
C VAL A 264 -5.58 14.74 27.15
N ALA A 265 -5.88 15.99 26.79
CA ALA A 265 -5.94 17.09 27.74
C ALA A 265 -6.97 16.82 28.86
N SER A 266 -8.16 16.32 28.49
CA SER A 266 -9.23 16.00 29.43
C SER A 266 -8.89 14.81 30.34
N SER A 267 -8.32 13.73 29.79
CA SER A 267 -7.86 12.57 30.55
C SER A 267 -6.72 12.93 31.50
N GLN A 268 -5.85 13.87 31.12
CA GLN A 268 -4.78 14.38 31.99
C GLN A 268 -5.39 15.13 33.19
N SER A 269 -6.30 16.07 32.95
CA SER A 269 -6.99 16.78 34.04
C SER A 269 -7.79 15.83 34.93
N ALA A 270 -8.43 14.80 34.37
CA ALA A 270 -9.13 13.78 35.13
C ALA A 270 -8.17 12.96 36.00
N LEU A 271 -7.00 12.59 35.48
CA LEU A 271 -5.97 11.91 36.26
C LEU A 271 -5.50 12.78 37.43
N ASP A 272 -5.16 14.05 37.17
CA ASP A 272 -4.66 14.95 38.21
C ASP A 272 -5.73 15.21 39.28
N SER A 273 -7.00 15.33 38.90
CA SER A 273 -8.12 15.46 39.84
C SER A 273 -8.33 14.21 40.68
N ASN A 274 -8.21 13.01 40.10
CA ASN A 274 -8.34 11.75 40.84
C ASN A 274 -7.16 11.54 41.81
N LYS A 275 -5.94 11.94 41.43
CA LYS A 275 -4.78 11.90 42.33
C LYS A 275 -5.00 12.77 43.56
N VAL A 276 -5.40 14.04 43.37
CA VAL A 276 -5.70 14.94 44.49
C VAL A 276 -6.86 14.39 45.33
N GLY A 277 -7.92 13.90 44.68
CA GLY A 277 -9.07 13.28 45.36
C GLY A 277 -8.69 12.06 46.21
N TYR A 278 -7.69 11.27 45.76
CA TYR A 278 -7.17 10.13 46.50
C TYR A 278 -6.32 10.57 47.70
N GLU A 279 -5.47 11.60 47.53
CA GLU A 279 -4.66 12.17 48.61
C GLU A 279 -5.52 12.75 49.75
N VAL A 280 -6.69 13.31 49.43
CA VAL A 280 -7.64 13.83 50.44
C VAL A 280 -8.69 12.80 50.90
N GLY A 281 -8.62 11.56 50.42
CA GLY A 281 -9.50 10.46 50.84
C GLY A 281 -10.93 10.48 50.29
N VAL A 282 -11.23 11.29 49.27
CA VAL A 282 -12.56 11.38 48.62
C VAL A 282 -12.66 10.43 47.41
N ARG A 283 -11.52 9.91 46.92
CA ARG A 283 -11.43 8.91 45.85
C ARG A 283 -10.65 7.69 46.33
N ILE A 284 -10.88 6.56 45.66
CA ILE A 284 -10.21 5.29 45.94
C ILE A 284 -9.09 5.01 44.91
N ASN A 285 -8.14 4.14 45.25
CA ASN A 285 -6.96 3.87 44.42
C ASN A 285 -7.34 3.41 43.00
N ILE A 286 -8.38 2.59 42.88
CA ILE A 286 -8.90 2.13 41.58
C ILE A 286 -9.29 3.29 40.64
N ASP A 287 -9.79 4.41 41.17
CA ASP A 287 -10.15 5.59 40.35
C ASP A 287 -8.90 6.21 39.72
N VAL A 288 -7.80 6.28 40.47
CA VAL A 288 -6.50 6.77 39.97
C VAL A 288 -5.96 5.81 38.93
N LEU A 289 -5.97 4.50 39.20
CA LEU A 289 -5.50 3.47 38.26
C LEU A 289 -6.30 3.44 36.96
N ASN A 290 -7.62 3.61 37.04
CA ASN A 290 -8.51 3.73 35.87
C ASN A 290 -8.21 5.00 35.06
N ALA A 291 -8.06 6.15 35.73
CA ALA A 291 -7.75 7.40 35.05
C ALA A 291 -6.37 7.37 34.37
N GLN A 292 -5.37 6.72 34.98
CA GLN A 292 -4.07 6.49 34.34
C GLN A 292 -4.20 5.60 33.10
N SER A 293 -4.88 4.46 33.23
CA SER A 293 -5.11 3.55 32.09
C SER A 293 -5.82 4.27 30.95
N GLN A 294 -6.83 5.11 31.24
CA GLN A 294 -7.55 5.87 30.23
C GLN A 294 -6.67 6.90 29.53
N LEU A 295 -5.82 7.62 30.28
CA LEU A 295 -4.87 8.57 29.70
C LEU A 295 -3.89 7.88 28.74
N PHE A 296 -3.38 6.70 29.12
CA PHE A 296 -2.46 5.94 28.28
C PHE A 296 -3.11 5.43 27.00
N ASP A 297 -4.30 4.83 27.10
CA ASP A 297 -5.10 4.40 25.94
C ASP A 297 -5.40 5.58 24.99
N THR A 298 -5.75 6.75 25.56
CA THR A 298 -6.05 7.95 24.77
C THR A 298 -4.81 8.50 24.05
N ARG A 299 -3.64 8.48 24.69
CA ARG A 299 -2.37 8.86 24.05
C ARG A 299 -2.00 7.92 22.91
N GLN A 300 -2.13 6.61 23.11
CA GLN A 300 -1.88 5.63 22.04
C GLN A 300 -2.83 5.82 20.85
N LYS A 301 -4.12 6.08 21.11
CA LYS A 301 -5.11 6.41 20.07
C LYS A 301 -4.77 7.70 19.32
N LEU A 302 -4.26 8.73 20.00
CA LEU A 302 -3.79 9.96 19.36
C LEU A 302 -2.63 9.68 18.40
N SER A 303 -1.61 8.97 18.86
CA SER A 303 -0.41 8.68 18.06
C SER A 303 -0.76 7.81 16.85
N LYS A 304 -1.60 6.78 17.05
CA LYS A 304 -2.14 5.98 15.95
C LYS A 304 -2.91 6.85 14.95
N ALA A 305 -3.82 7.72 15.40
CA ALA A 305 -4.59 8.59 14.52
C ALA A 305 -3.71 9.54 13.71
N ARG A 306 -2.62 10.05 14.30
CA ARG A 306 -1.64 10.89 13.59
C ARG A 306 -0.94 10.10 12.47
N PHE A 307 -0.44 8.91 12.76
CA PHE A 307 0.22 8.06 11.76
C PHE A 307 -0.74 7.60 10.66
N ASP A 308 -1.94 7.15 11.03
CA ASP A 308 -2.98 6.72 10.08
C ASP A 308 -3.37 7.88 9.14
N THR A 309 -3.43 9.12 9.66
CA THR A 309 -3.73 10.30 8.84
C THR A 309 -2.59 10.61 7.86
N LEU A 310 -1.32 10.51 8.28
CA LEU A 310 -0.16 10.68 7.38
C LEU A 310 -0.15 9.63 6.26
N ILE A 311 -0.44 8.36 6.59
CA ILE A 311 -0.58 7.31 5.59
C ILE A 311 -1.78 7.55 4.66
N ALA A 312 -2.91 8.01 5.20
CA ALA A 312 -4.08 8.34 4.39
C ALA A 312 -3.76 9.43 3.36
N GLN A 313 -2.89 10.39 3.67
CA GLN A 313 -2.44 11.41 2.72
C GLN A 313 -1.61 10.81 1.58
N LEU A 314 -0.69 9.89 1.90
CA LEU A 314 0.06 9.17 0.87
C LEU A 314 -0.85 8.32 -0.02
N ARG A 315 -1.82 7.62 0.59
CA ARG A 315 -2.83 6.84 -0.14
C ARG A 315 -3.72 7.71 -1.03
N LEU A 316 -4.05 8.93 -0.61
CA LEU A 316 -4.81 9.87 -1.44
C LEU A 316 -4.01 10.27 -2.69
N LYS A 317 -2.73 10.59 -2.53
CA LYS A 317 -1.85 10.90 -3.67
C LYS A 317 -1.63 9.69 -4.58
N GLN A 318 -1.50 8.49 -4.01
CA GLN A 318 -1.42 7.24 -4.77
C GLN A 318 -2.71 6.99 -5.56
N ALA A 319 -3.88 7.16 -4.95
CA ALA A 319 -5.17 7.00 -5.62
C ALA A 319 -5.35 8.00 -6.77
N ALA A 320 -4.79 9.20 -6.65
CA ALA A 320 -4.74 10.18 -7.72
C ALA A 320 -3.67 9.89 -8.80
N GLY A 321 -2.76 8.95 -8.56
CA GLY A 321 -1.64 8.62 -9.44
C GLY A 321 -0.43 9.55 -9.33
N ASN A 322 -0.45 10.53 -8.43
CA ASN A 322 0.55 11.60 -8.34
C ASN A 322 1.50 11.46 -7.12
N LEU A 323 1.59 10.27 -6.52
CA LEU A 323 2.50 10.04 -5.39
C LEU A 323 3.96 9.99 -5.89
N ILE A 324 4.78 10.88 -5.36
CA ILE A 324 6.21 11.04 -5.71
C ILE A 324 7.09 11.02 -4.45
N GLU A 325 8.40 10.90 -4.62
CA GLU A 325 9.35 10.82 -3.49
C GLU A 325 9.43 12.13 -2.70
N GLU A 326 9.16 13.28 -3.33
CA GLU A 326 9.10 14.58 -2.68
C GLU A 326 8.01 14.63 -1.59
N ASP A 327 6.95 13.82 -1.73
CA ASP A 327 5.91 13.70 -0.72
C ASP A 327 6.44 13.04 0.57
N LEU A 328 7.40 12.11 0.43
CA LEU A 328 8.09 11.53 1.59
C LEU A 328 8.99 12.55 2.27
N VAL A 329 9.64 13.44 1.51
CA VAL A 329 10.48 14.51 2.07
C VAL A 329 9.63 15.47 2.91
N ALA A 330 8.44 15.82 2.44
CA ALA A 330 7.50 16.65 3.18
C ALA A 330 7.05 16.00 4.51
N ILE A 331 6.79 14.69 4.50
CA ILE A 331 6.47 13.94 5.73
C ILE A 331 7.69 13.84 6.65
N ASN A 332 8.86 13.55 6.09
CA ASN A 332 10.12 13.45 6.84
C ASN A 332 10.48 14.77 7.55
N ALA A 333 10.09 15.92 6.98
CA ALA A 333 10.25 17.23 7.62
C ALA A 333 9.41 17.41 8.90
N LEU A 334 8.40 16.56 9.13
CA LEU A 334 7.61 16.53 10.36
C LEU A 334 8.25 15.65 11.44
N LEU A 335 9.31 14.90 11.12
CA LEU A 335 10.01 14.03 12.06
C LEU A 335 11.18 14.77 12.75
N GLU A 336 11.59 14.28 13.91
CA GLU A 336 12.76 14.74 14.68
C GLU A 336 13.68 13.59 15.10
#